data_AF-A0A816GIQ0-F1
#
_entry.id   AF-A0A816GIQ0-F1
#
_cell.length_a   1.000
_cell.length_b   1.000
_cell.length_c   1.000
_cell.angle_alpha   90.00
_cell.angle_beta   90.00
_cell.angle_gamma   90.00
#
_symmetry.space_group_name_H-M   'P 1'
#
loop_
_entity.id
_entity.type
_entity.pdbx_description
1 polymer ?
#
loop_
_entity_poly.entity_id
_entity_poly.type
_entity_poly.pdbx_seq_one_letter_code
_entity_poly.pdbx_strand_id
1 'polypeptide(L)'
;AISRPGGVMEDMGEDRDIELGGQMTTTASGMKLGFITGVVPRERMVAFERMLWRVCRGNVFLRQAEIPELIEDPLTGEKVHKTVFVVFFQGEQLKNRVQKICEGFRANIYPCPENPHERRELAMGVMTRLEDLTVVLSQTQDHRQRVLAATSRNLRTWQIKVKKIKAIYHTMNMFNNDVARKCLIAECWAPVSELDRIQLALRKGSEASGGGTVSSVLNRMITREQPPTHHKLNKFTQGFQNIVDAYGVATYREINPMPFVLITFPFLFAVMFGDAGHGILVTAFALWMVLKERSLKDKWRNQEVWTIFFGGRYIILLMGLFSIYAGLIYNDVFSKSLNIFGSSWRVRFDDKTLGKGEAVTLEPTPYPYNDTRTYQQMYSGTPYPIGMDPIWQLSENKITFTNSIKMKFAIIIGIIQMSFGVFLSLWNHL
;
A
#
# COMPACT_ATOMS: atom_id res chain seq x y z
N ALA A 1 -26.32 2.52 -16.02
CA ALA A 1 -27.20 3.68 -16.23
C ALA A 1 -26.42 4.69 -17.07
N ILE A 2 -26.61 4.67 -18.38
CA ILE A 2 -25.95 5.58 -19.31
C ILE A 2 -27.08 6.29 -20.06
N SER A 3 -27.22 7.56 -19.74
CA SER A 3 -28.22 8.49 -20.29
C SER A 3 -27.87 8.87 -21.72
N ARG A 4 -28.81 8.62 -22.64
CA ARG A 4 -28.87 9.30 -23.94
C ARG A 4 -29.28 10.76 -23.74
N PRO A 5 -28.75 11.67 -24.54
CA PRO A 5 -29.54 12.77 -25.13
C PRO A 5 -29.55 12.55 -26.65
N GLY A 6 -30.66 12.62 -27.38
CA GLY A 6 -31.69 13.64 -27.29
C GLY A 6 -31.30 14.84 -28.16
N GLY A 7 -31.03 14.62 -29.45
CA GLY A 7 -30.74 15.69 -30.41
C GLY A 7 -32.02 16.38 -30.84
N VAL A 8 -32.21 17.60 -30.34
CA VAL A 8 -33.21 18.56 -30.81
C VAL A 8 -32.67 19.20 -32.09
N MET A 9 -33.46 19.12 -33.15
CA MET A 9 -33.32 19.94 -34.35
C MET A 9 -33.56 21.39 -33.96
N GLU A 10 -32.54 22.23 -34.00
CA GLU A 10 -32.68 23.68 -33.94
C GLU A 10 -32.34 24.28 -35.30
N ASP A 11 -33.36 24.96 -35.79
CA ASP A 11 -33.45 25.80 -36.97
C ASP A 11 -32.40 26.93 -36.91
N MET A 12 -31.54 27.02 -37.92
CA MET A 12 -30.71 28.21 -38.15
C MET A 12 -30.98 28.71 -39.55
N GLY A 13 -31.76 29.79 -39.60
CA GLY A 13 -32.16 30.47 -40.81
C GLY A 13 -31.11 31.42 -41.40
N GLU A 14 -31.61 32.06 -42.46
CA GLU A 14 -31.06 33.16 -43.26
C GLU A 14 -29.92 32.82 -44.22
N ASP A 15 -30.33 32.25 -45.35
CA ASP A 15 -29.75 32.53 -46.65
C ASP A 15 -29.67 34.06 -46.86
N ARG A 16 -28.44 34.59 -46.96
CA ARG A 16 -28.18 35.89 -47.58
C ARG A 16 -27.35 35.66 -48.82
N ASP A 17 -28.05 35.59 -49.94
CA ASP A 17 -27.50 35.76 -51.27
C ASP A 17 -26.84 37.15 -51.36
N ILE A 18 -25.52 37.16 -51.56
CA ILE A 18 -24.80 38.36 -52.00
C ILE A 18 -24.58 38.19 -53.51
N GLU A 19 -25.51 38.75 -54.28
CA GLU A 19 -25.30 39.05 -55.70
C GLU A 19 -24.20 40.09 -55.84
N LEU A 20 -23.10 39.73 -56.51
CA LEU A 20 -22.18 40.69 -57.12
C LEU A 20 -22.10 40.36 -58.61
N GLY A 21 -23.04 40.95 -59.35
CA GLY A 21 -22.98 41.04 -60.80
C GLY A 21 -21.89 42.01 -61.23
N GLY A 22 -20.94 41.52 -62.00
CA GLY A 22 -19.96 42.31 -62.74
C GLY A 22 -19.52 41.53 -63.97
N GLN A 23 -20.07 41.90 -65.13
CA GLN A 23 -19.69 41.35 -66.44
C GLN A 23 -18.19 41.61 -66.73
N MET A 24 -17.42 40.55 -66.88
CA MET A 24 -16.24 40.54 -67.74
C MET A 24 -16.29 39.27 -68.58
N THR A 25 -16.70 39.43 -69.83
CA THR A 25 -16.46 38.46 -70.91
C THR A 25 -14.94 38.38 -71.16
N THR A 26 -14.31 37.31 -70.70
CA THR A 26 -13.05 36.82 -71.27
C THR A 26 -13.11 35.31 -71.41
N THR A 27 -12.82 34.86 -72.63
CA THR A 27 -12.68 33.47 -73.03
C THR A 27 -11.57 32.78 -72.23
N ALA A 28 -11.92 32.09 -71.14
CA ALA A 28 -11.03 31.16 -70.47
C ALA A 28 -11.40 29.73 -70.87
N SER A 29 -10.52 29.10 -71.64
CA SER A 29 -10.45 27.66 -71.79
C SER A 29 -10.55 26.98 -70.41
N GLY A 30 -11.39 25.95 -70.30
CA GLY A 30 -11.74 25.32 -69.02
C GLY A 30 -10.53 24.97 -68.14
N MET A 31 -10.28 25.80 -67.13
CA MET A 31 -9.26 25.56 -66.11
C MET A 31 -9.80 24.52 -65.12
N LYS A 32 -9.37 23.25 -65.24
CA LYS A 32 -9.73 22.21 -64.28
C LYS A 32 -8.92 22.40 -62.98
N LEU A 33 -9.59 22.90 -61.95
CA LEU A 33 -9.05 23.02 -60.58
C LEU A 33 -9.06 21.65 -59.90
N GLY A 34 -7.92 21.25 -59.34
CA GLY A 34 -7.81 20.06 -58.51
C GLY A 34 -7.88 20.44 -57.03
N PHE A 35 -8.37 19.53 -56.19
CA PHE A 35 -8.33 19.71 -54.74
C PHE A 35 -7.89 18.43 -54.01
N ILE A 36 -7.31 18.62 -52.83
CA ILE A 36 -6.97 17.54 -51.88
C ILE A 36 -7.63 17.85 -50.54
N THR A 37 -8.27 16.84 -49.96
CA THR A 37 -8.89 16.91 -48.63
C THR A 37 -8.19 15.98 -47.66
N GLY A 38 -7.99 16.44 -46.42
CA GLY A 38 -7.39 15.62 -45.39
C GLY A 38 -7.57 16.17 -43.99
N VAL A 39 -7.01 15.45 -43.03
CA VAL A 39 -7.07 15.78 -41.60
C VAL A 39 -5.67 15.82 -41.04
N VAL A 40 -5.36 16.88 -40.29
CA VAL A 40 -4.04 17.11 -39.65
C VAL A 40 -4.24 17.47 -38.16
N PRO A 41 -3.31 17.11 -37.26
CA PRO A 41 -3.37 17.57 -35.87
C PRO A 41 -3.35 19.09 -35.77
N ARG A 42 -4.19 19.66 -34.90
CA ARG A 42 -4.38 21.11 -34.76
C ARG A 42 -3.06 21.84 -34.45
N GLU A 43 -2.23 21.25 -33.60
CA GLU A 43 -0.92 21.80 -33.21
C GLU A 43 0.03 22.01 -34.40
N ARG A 44 -0.09 21.17 -35.44
CA ARG A 44 0.78 21.21 -36.62
C ARG A 44 0.19 22.05 -37.76
N MET A 45 -1.03 22.56 -37.61
CA MET A 45 -1.75 23.25 -38.68
C MET A 45 -1.06 24.54 -39.12
N VAL A 46 -0.60 25.36 -38.17
CA VAL A 46 0.11 26.62 -38.47
C VAL A 46 1.42 26.36 -39.23
N ALA A 47 2.15 25.30 -38.86
CA ALA A 47 3.38 24.91 -39.54
C ALA A 47 3.09 24.35 -40.95
N PHE A 48 2.01 23.58 -41.09
CA PHE A 48 1.54 23.04 -42.37
C PHE A 48 1.17 24.15 -43.36
N GLU A 49 0.38 25.14 -42.95
CA GLU A 49 0.01 26.30 -43.77
C GLU A 49 1.23 27.09 -44.26
N ARG A 50 2.17 27.38 -43.35
CA ARG A 50 3.41 28.09 -43.68
C ARG A 50 4.26 27.32 -44.70
N MET A 51 4.34 26.00 -44.58
CA MET A 51 5.08 25.16 -45.52
C MET A 51 4.42 25.13 -46.90
N LEU A 52 3.09 24.99 -46.93
CA LEU A 52 2.29 24.99 -48.15
C LEU A 52 2.50 26.29 -48.95
N TRP A 53 2.44 27.44 -48.25
CA TRP A 53 2.66 28.76 -48.83
C TRP A 53 4.07 28.92 -49.42
N ARG A 54 5.10 28.50 -48.67
CA ARG A 54 6.51 28.63 -49.07
C ARG A 54 6.85 27.77 -50.31
N VAL A 55 6.43 26.51 -50.33
CA VAL A 55 6.77 25.57 -51.42
C VAL A 55 5.98 25.89 -52.68
N CYS A 56 4.72 26.32 -52.53
CA CYS A 56 3.83 26.60 -53.65
C CYS A 56 3.87 28.07 -54.10
N ARG A 57 4.69 28.91 -53.47
CA ARG A 57 4.85 30.35 -53.77
C ARG A 57 3.53 31.11 -53.79
N GLY A 58 2.59 30.75 -52.92
CA GLY A 58 1.26 31.37 -52.85
C GLY A 58 0.25 30.93 -53.91
N ASN A 59 0.60 29.99 -54.81
CA ASN A 59 -0.29 29.53 -55.90
C ASN A 59 -1.32 28.47 -55.47
N VAL A 60 -1.62 28.38 -54.18
CA VAL A 60 -2.47 27.34 -53.59
C VAL A 60 -3.40 27.97 -52.57
N PHE A 61 -4.68 27.60 -52.64
CA PHE A 61 -5.71 28.14 -51.75
C PHE A 61 -6.10 27.11 -50.69
N LEU A 62 -5.92 27.45 -49.42
CA LEU A 62 -6.20 26.59 -48.27
C LEU A 62 -7.47 27.05 -47.56
N ARG A 63 -8.38 26.11 -47.30
CA ARG A 63 -9.52 26.27 -46.39
C ARG A 63 -9.38 25.26 -45.25
N GLN A 64 -9.70 25.68 -44.03
CA GLN A 64 -9.62 24.83 -42.84
C GLN A 64 -10.91 24.91 -42.04
N ALA A 65 -11.27 23.80 -41.40
CA ALA A 65 -12.40 23.70 -40.48
C ALA A 65 -11.98 22.84 -39.27
N GLU A 66 -12.22 23.36 -38.07
CA GLU A 66 -11.85 22.66 -36.83
C GLU A 66 -12.88 21.57 -36.49
N ILE A 67 -12.42 20.39 -36.09
CA ILE A 67 -13.31 19.36 -35.53
C ILE A 67 -13.41 19.63 -34.03
N PRO A 68 -14.62 19.88 -33.48
CA PRO A 68 -14.78 20.21 -32.07
C PRO A 68 -14.46 19.02 -31.15
N GLU A 69 -14.72 17.80 -31.62
CA GLU A 69 -14.51 16.57 -30.87
C GLU A 69 -13.04 16.11 -30.90
N LEU A 70 -12.57 15.53 -29.80
CA LEU A 70 -11.25 14.90 -29.75
C LEU A 70 -11.32 13.52 -30.40
N ILE A 71 -10.45 13.27 -31.38
CA ILE A 71 -10.37 11.99 -32.09
C ILE A 71 -9.19 11.21 -31.54
N GLU A 72 -9.41 9.94 -31.22
CA GLU A 72 -8.35 9.01 -30.82
C GLU A 72 -7.45 8.70 -32.03
N ASP A 73 -6.14 8.89 -31.86
CA ASP A 73 -5.17 8.51 -32.87
C ASP A 73 -5.03 6.97 -32.88
N PRO A 74 -5.24 6.30 -34.03
CA PRO A 74 -5.16 4.83 -34.12
C PRO A 74 -3.77 4.26 -33.78
N LEU A 75 -2.70 5.07 -33.77
CA LEU A 75 -1.34 4.61 -33.48
C LEU A 75 -0.91 4.88 -32.03
N THR A 76 -1.33 6.00 -31.42
CA THR A 76 -0.91 6.37 -30.07
C THR A 76 -1.98 6.11 -29.02
N GLY A 77 -3.25 5.97 -29.42
CA GLY A 77 -4.38 5.86 -28.49
C GLY A 77 -4.68 7.17 -27.75
N GLU A 78 -4.01 8.28 -28.10
CA GLU A 78 -4.23 9.57 -27.47
C GLU A 78 -5.35 10.34 -28.17
N LYS A 79 -6.16 11.03 -27.37
CA LYS A 79 -7.23 11.90 -27.87
C LYS A 79 -6.63 13.24 -28.27
N VAL A 80 -6.62 13.53 -29.56
CA VAL A 80 -6.02 14.74 -30.13
C VAL A 80 -7.05 15.57 -30.88
N HIS A 81 -6.92 16.90 -30.79
CA HIS A 81 -7.70 17.81 -31.63
C HIS A 81 -7.17 17.76 -33.07
N LYS A 82 -8.08 17.52 -34.01
CA LYS A 82 -7.77 17.45 -35.43
C LYS A 82 -8.52 18.54 -36.19
N THR A 83 -7.91 19.02 -37.26
CA THR A 83 -8.47 20.04 -38.16
C THR A 83 -8.58 19.45 -39.55
N VAL A 84 -9.73 19.65 -40.20
CA VAL A 84 -9.95 19.30 -41.61
C VAL A 84 -9.40 20.42 -42.47
N PHE A 85 -8.72 20.05 -43.56
CA PHE A 85 -8.27 21.02 -44.56
C PHE A 85 -8.71 20.61 -45.97
N VAL A 86 -8.91 21.62 -46.81
CA VAL A 86 -9.11 21.50 -48.25
C VAL A 86 -8.10 22.42 -48.93
N VAL A 87 -7.30 21.85 -49.82
CA VAL A 87 -6.27 22.57 -50.57
C VAL A 87 -6.61 22.53 -52.05
N PHE A 88 -6.84 23.70 -52.64
CA PHE A 88 -7.09 23.87 -54.08
C PHE A 88 -5.82 24.28 -54.81
N PHE A 89 -5.52 23.61 -55.92
CA PHE A 89 -4.34 23.86 -56.74
C PHE A 89 -4.67 23.68 -58.23
N GLN A 90 -3.84 24.28 -59.08
CA GLN A 90 -3.93 24.14 -60.52
C GLN A 90 -2.67 23.48 -61.08
N GLY A 91 -2.84 22.39 -61.83
CA GLY A 91 -1.74 21.66 -62.45
C GLY A 91 -1.18 20.50 -61.60
N GLU A 92 -0.71 19.47 -62.31
CA GLU A 92 -0.28 18.20 -61.72
C GLU A 92 1.03 18.29 -60.91
N GLN A 93 1.93 19.22 -61.29
CA GLN A 93 3.17 19.43 -60.55
C GLN A 93 2.92 19.97 -59.13
N LEU A 94 1.92 20.83 -58.93
CA LEU A 94 1.53 21.33 -57.61
C LEU A 94 0.84 20.25 -56.78
N LYS A 95 0.00 19.40 -57.39
CA LYS A 95 -0.59 18.23 -56.73
C LYS A 95 0.47 17.35 -56.05
N ASN A 96 1.51 16.99 -56.80
CA ASN A 96 2.58 16.12 -56.29
C ASN A 96 3.39 16.78 -55.17
N ARG A 97 3.56 18.11 -55.20
CA ARG A 97 4.21 18.86 -54.11
C ARG A 97 3.34 18.90 -52.86
N VAL A 98 2.05 19.20 -53.00
CA VAL A 98 1.08 19.23 -51.88
C VAL A 98 0.98 17.86 -51.23
N GLN A 99 0.89 16.78 -52.02
CA GLN A 99 0.82 15.42 -51.49
C GLN A 99 2.05 15.04 -50.65
N LYS A 100 3.26 15.38 -51.11
CA LYS A 100 4.50 15.17 -50.34
C LYS A 100 4.52 15.95 -49.03
N ILE A 101 3.96 17.16 -49.01
CA ILE A 101 3.83 17.95 -47.77
C ILE A 101 2.83 17.27 -46.82
N CYS A 102 1.67 16.82 -47.31
CA CYS A 102 0.70 16.09 -46.51
C CYS A 102 1.30 14.83 -45.88
N GLU A 103 2.06 14.04 -46.64
CA GLU A 103 2.79 12.87 -46.14
C GLU A 103 3.84 13.25 -45.08
N GLY A 104 4.61 14.32 -45.31
CA GLY A 104 5.63 14.80 -44.37
C GLY A 104 5.07 15.25 -43.02
N PHE A 105 3.87 15.83 -43.00
CA PHE A 105 3.18 16.23 -41.77
C PHE A 105 2.34 15.10 -41.14
N ARG A 106 2.34 13.90 -41.74
CA ARG A 106 1.52 12.75 -41.36
C ARG A 106 0.01 13.07 -41.36
N ALA A 107 -0.43 13.83 -42.36
CA ALA A 107 -1.84 14.10 -42.57
C ALA A 107 -2.53 12.90 -43.24
N ASN A 108 -3.74 12.57 -42.80
CA ASN A 108 -4.55 11.53 -43.43
C ASN A 108 -5.32 12.16 -44.60
N ILE A 109 -5.04 11.71 -45.82
CA ILE A 109 -5.69 12.20 -47.04
C ILE A 109 -6.86 11.28 -47.38
N TYR A 110 -8.01 11.87 -47.71
CA TYR A 110 -9.21 11.13 -48.13
C TYR A 110 -9.60 11.48 -49.57
N PRO A 111 -9.96 10.48 -50.41
CA PRO A 111 -10.49 10.73 -51.74
C PRO A 111 -11.91 11.27 -51.62
N CYS A 112 -12.15 12.48 -52.14
CA CYS A 112 -13.46 13.13 -52.12
C CYS A 112 -13.92 13.42 -53.57
N PRO A 113 -15.10 12.94 -54.00
CA PRO A 113 -15.62 13.18 -55.34
C PRO A 113 -15.84 14.68 -55.65
N GLU A 114 -15.61 15.06 -56.90
CA GLU A 114 -15.83 16.43 -57.41
C GLU A 114 -17.34 16.73 -57.50
N ASN A 115 -18.16 15.73 -57.88
CA ASN A 115 -19.59 15.87 -58.11
C ASN A 115 -20.38 15.87 -56.77
N PRO A 116 -21.27 16.86 -56.52
CA PRO A 116 -22.07 16.92 -55.30
C PRO A 116 -22.96 15.69 -55.07
N HIS A 117 -23.51 15.09 -56.13
CA HIS A 117 -24.36 13.91 -56.03
C HIS A 117 -23.57 12.67 -55.56
N GLU A 118 -22.42 12.39 -56.18
CA GLU A 118 -21.53 11.29 -55.79
C GLU A 118 -20.99 11.45 -54.36
N ARG A 119 -20.76 12.69 -53.90
CA ARG A 119 -20.34 12.95 -52.53
C ARG A 119 -21.44 12.57 -51.52
N ARG A 120 -22.71 12.86 -51.81
CA ARG A 120 -23.83 12.45 -50.96
C ARG A 120 -23.97 10.93 -50.92
N GLU A 121 -23.81 10.26 -52.06
CA GLU A 121 -23.84 8.80 -52.15
C GLU A 121 -22.71 8.15 -51.33
N LEU A 122 -21.47 8.65 -51.46
CA LEU A 122 -20.32 8.18 -50.68
C LEU A 122 -20.53 8.41 -49.18
N ALA A 123 -21.08 9.56 -48.80
CA ALA A 123 -21.38 9.86 -47.39
C ALA A 123 -22.41 8.88 -46.82
N MET A 124 -23.51 8.61 -47.54
CA MET A 124 -24.49 7.60 -47.14
C MET A 124 -23.87 6.20 -47.02
N GLY A 125 -23.05 5.79 -47.99
CA GLY A 125 -22.36 4.50 -47.95
C GLY A 125 -21.37 4.35 -46.78
N VAL A 126 -20.66 5.43 -46.42
CA VAL A 126 -19.78 5.45 -45.25
C VAL A 126 -20.58 5.40 -43.95
N MET A 127 -21.72 6.10 -43.87
CA MET A 127 -22.60 6.04 -42.70
C MET A 127 -23.13 4.63 -42.45
N THR A 128 -23.63 3.94 -43.48
CA THR A 128 -24.10 2.54 -43.34
C THR A 128 -22.97 1.61 -42.89
N ARG A 129 -21.77 1.74 -43.48
CA ARG A 129 -20.59 0.95 -43.06
C ARG A 129 -20.18 1.24 -41.62
N LEU A 130 -20.31 2.49 -41.18
CA LEU A 130 -20.00 2.89 -39.81
C LEU A 130 -20.99 2.25 -38.82
N GLU A 131 -22.27 2.22 -39.18
CA GLU A 131 -23.30 1.54 -38.39
C GLU A 131 -23.01 0.03 -38.27
N ASP A 132 -22.72 -0.63 -39.40
CA ASP A 132 -22.35 -2.05 -39.42
C ASP A 132 -21.12 -2.35 -38.56
N LEU A 133 -20.06 -1.55 -38.69
CA LEU A 133 -18.84 -1.69 -37.88
C LEU A 133 -19.12 -1.47 -36.40
N THR A 134 -19.99 -0.51 -36.06
CA THR A 134 -20.39 -0.24 -34.67
C THR A 134 -21.12 -1.45 -34.07
N VAL A 135 -22.01 -2.07 -34.84
CA VAL A 135 -22.70 -3.31 -34.44
C VAL A 135 -21.69 -4.43 -34.21
N VAL A 136 -20.76 -4.67 -35.14
CA VAL A 136 -19.74 -5.72 -35.01
C VAL A 136 -18.83 -5.48 -33.79
N LEU A 137 -18.41 -4.23 -33.57
CA LEU A 137 -17.60 -3.85 -32.41
C LEU A 137 -18.34 -4.11 -31.09
N SER A 138 -19.61 -3.73 -31.02
CA SER A 138 -20.44 -3.98 -29.83
C SER A 138 -20.58 -5.48 -29.53
N GLN A 139 -20.89 -6.29 -30.54
CA GLN A 139 -21.03 -7.75 -30.40
C GLN A 139 -19.72 -8.42 -29.99
N THR A 140 -18.59 -7.97 -30.55
CA THR A 140 -17.26 -8.47 -30.21
C THR A 140 -16.90 -8.11 -28.77
N GLN A 141 -17.22 -6.89 -28.34
CA GLN A 141 -17.00 -6.45 -26.97
C GLN A 141 -17.85 -7.27 -25.98
N ASP A 142 -19.11 -7.53 -26.30
CA ASP A 142 -20.01 -8.34 -25.47
C ASP A 142 -19.56 -9.80 -25.41
N HIS A 143 -19.10 -10.35 -26.53
CA HIS A 143 -18.50 -11.70 -26.55
C HIS A 143 -17.26 -11.75 -25.65
N ARG A 144 -16.34 -10.78 -25.79
CA ARG A 144 -15.15 -10.67 -24.94
C ARG A 144 -15.51 -10.57 -23.46
N GLN A 145 -16.48 -9.73 -23.10
CA GLN A 145 -16.94 -9.58 -21.71
C GLN A 145 -17.54 -10.88 -21.16
N ARG A 146 -18.33 -11.61 -21.94
CA ARG A 146 -18.87 -12.92 -21.54
C ARG A 146 -17.76 -13.94 -21.27
N VAL A 147 -16.77 -14.04 -22.16
CA VAL A 147 -15.63 -14.95 -21.98
C VAL A 147 -14.80 -14.56 -20.75
N LEU A 148 -14.53 -13.26 -20.56
CA LEU A 148 -13.81 -12.76 -19.38
C LEU A 148 -14.57 -13.03 -18.08
N ALA A 149 -15.89 -12.84 -18.06
CA ALA A 149 -16.74 -13.10 -16.90
C ALA A 149 -16.82 -14.60 -16.56
N ALA A 150 -16.86 -15.48 -17.56
CA ALA A 150 -16.81 -16.92 -17.36
C ALA A 150 -15.44 -17.36 -16.82
N THR A 151 -14.36 -16.79 -17.36
CA THR A 151 -12.98 -17.11 -16.98
C THR A 151 -12.64 -16.59 -15.58
N SER A 152 -13.07 -15.38 -15.22
CA SER A 152 -12.74 -14.74 -13.94
C SER A 152 -13.25 -15.53 -12.73
N ARG A 153 -14.41 -16.20 -12.86
CA ARG A 153 -14.98 -17.07 -11.82
C ARG A 153 -14.05 -18.23 -11.45
N ASN A 154 -13.37 -18.82 -12.44
CA ASN A 154 -12.53 -20.00 -12.25
C ASN A 154 -11.04 -19.69 -12.09
N LEU A 155 -10.61 -18.49 -12.48
CA LEU A 155 -9.19 -18.09 -12.51
C LEU A 155 -8.49 -18.31 -11.16
N ARG A 156 -9.15 -17.94 -10.04
CA ARG A 156 -8.56 -18.11 -8.70
C ARG A 156 -8.32 -19.58 -8.37
N THR A 157 -9.26 -20.45 -8.70
CA THR A 157 -9.16 -21.90 -8.48
C THR A 157 -8.06 -22.50 -9.36
N TRP A 158 -7.99 -22.11 -10.64
CA TRP A 158 -6.94 -22.57 -11.55
C TRP A 158 -5.55 -22.13 -11.07
N GLN A 159 -5.39 -20.88 -10.63
CA GLN A 159 -4.14 -20.41 -10.04
C GLN A 159 -3.71 -21.23 -8.82
N ILE A 160 -4.64 -21.56 -7.92
CA ILE A 160 -4.34 -22.39 -6.74
C ILE A 160 -3.93 -23.81 -7.18
N LYS A 161 -4.64 -24.41 -8.14
CA LYS A 161 -4.32 -25.75 -8.67
C LYS A 161 -2.94 -25.78 -9.31
N VAL A 162 -2.63 -24.85 -10.21
CA VAL A 162 -1.33 -24.76 -10.89
C VAL A 162 -0.20 -24.52 -9.90
N LYS A 163 -0.38 -23.64 -8.91
CA LYS A 163 0.63 -23.40 -7.87
C LYS A 163 0.89 -24.65 -7.01
N LYS A 164 -0.16 -25.39 -6.64
CA LYS A 164 -0.03 -26.66 -5.90
C LYS A 164 0.70 -27.72 -6.72
N ILE A 165 0.30 -27.91 -7.98
CA ILE A 165 0.93 -28.88 -8.89
C ILE A 165 2.41 -28.54 -9.10
N LYS A 166 2.73 -27.25 -9.33
CA LYS A 166 4.12 -26.77 -9.43
C LYS A 166 4.92 -27.08 -8.16
N ALA A 167 4.35 -26.84 -6.98
CA ALA A 167 5.02 -27.14 -5.71
C ALA A 167 5.29 -28.63 -5.54
N ILE A 168 4.32 -29.50 -5.88
CA ILE A 168 4.48 -30.96 -5.83
C ILE A 168 5.62 -31.42 -6.75
N TYR A 169 5.62 -31.00 -8.01
CA TYR A 169 6.69 -31.37 -8.95
C TYR A 169 8.05 -30.80 -8.54
N HIS A 170 8.08 -29.59 -7.98
CA HIS A 170 9.30 -29.02 -7.44
C HIS A 170 9.85 -29.85 -6.26
N THR A 171 8.98 -30.34 -5.38
CA THR A 171 9.37 -31.24 -4.29
C THR A 171 9.82 -32.62 -4.81
N MET A 172 9.10 -33.20 -5.78
CA MET A 172 9.48 -34.47 -6.40
C MET A 172 10.83 -34.39 -7.12
N ASN A 173 11.19 -33.23 -7.69
CA ASN A 173 12.50 -33.03 -8.30
C ASN A 173 13.66 -33.05 -7.29
N MET A 174 13.40 -32.86 -5.99
CA MET A 174 14.42 -33.00 -4.95
C MET A 174 14.61 -34.45 -4.50
N PHE A 175 13.77 -35.38 -4.97
CA PHE A 175 13.86 -36.79 -4.58
C PHE A 175 14.83 -37.54 -5.47
N ASN A 176 15.50 -38.53 -4.90
CA ASN A 176 16.35 -39.43 -5.66
C ASN A 176 15.49 -40.47 -6.38
N ASN A 177 15.77 -40.73 -7.64
CA ASN A 177 15.03 -41.68 -8.46
C ASN A 177 15.76 -43.02 -8.52
N ASP A 178 15.18 -44.06 -7.93
CA ASP A 178 15.69 -45.43 -8.06
C ASP A 178 15.06 -46.08 -9.31
N VAL A 179 15.84 -46.12 -10.40
CA VAL A 179 15.44 -46.68 -11.70
C VAL A 179 15.10 -48.17 -11.61
N ALA A 180 15.71 -48.92 -10.69
CA ALA A 180 15.50 -50.36 -10.57
C ALA A 180 14.14 -50.70 -9.95
N ARG A 181 13.72 -49.93 -8.93
CA ARG A 181 12.46 -50.15 -8.19
C ARG A 181 11.32 -49.26 -8.68
N LYS A 182 11.58 -48.33 -9.62
CA LYS A 182 10.64 -47.28 -10.05
C LYS A 182 10.05 -46.52 -8.85
N CYS A 183 10.87 -46.27 -7.84
CA CYS A 183 10.48 -45.66 -6.58
C CYS A 183 11.28 -44.37 -6.35
N LEU A 184 10.65 -43.39 -5.71
CA LEU A 184 11.33 -42.16 -5.28
C LEU A 184 11.75 -42.31 -3.82
N ILE A 185 13.02 -41.99 -3.55
CA ILE A 185 13.59 -42.00 -2.21
C ILE A 185 13.84 -40.55 -1.80
N ALA A 186 13.36 -40.18 -0.62
CA ALA A 186 13.50 -38.84 -0.07
C ALA A 186 13.96 -38.92 1.38
N GLU A 187 14.90 -38.06 1.73
CA GLU A 187 15.33 -37.84 3.10
C GLU A 187 14.74 -36.50 3.56
N CYS A 188 14.08 -36.49 4.72
CA CYS A 188 13.44 -35.28 5.21
C CYS A 188 13.50 -35.16 6.73
N TRP A 189 13.56 -33.91 7.20
CA TRP A 189 13.45 -33.59 8.61
C TRP A 189 11.98 -33.54 9.02
N ALA A 190 11.61 -34.33 10.02
CA ALA A 190 10.27 -34.35 10.59
C ALA A 190 10.32 -34.29 12.12
N PRO A 191 9.39 -33.57 12.78
CA PRO A 191 9.31 -33.57 14.23
C PRO A 191 8.88 -34.95 14.72
N VAL A 192 9.62 -35.49 15.70
CA VAL A 192 9.37 -36.84 16.26
C VAL A 192 7.94 -36.97 16.81
N SER A 193 7.36 -35.87 17.33
CA SER A 193 5.99 -35.86 17.86
C SER A 193 4.89 -36.02 16.81
N GLU A 194 5.18 -35.83 15.51
CA GLU A 194 4.17 -35.89 14.44
C GLU A 194 4.37 -37.08 13.48
N LEU A 195 5.25 -38.03 13.81
CA LEU A 195 5.52 -39.19 12.96
C LEU A 195 4.25 -40.01 12.65
N ASP A 196 3.39 -40.23 13.65
CA ASP A 196 2.13 -40.98 13.45
C ASP A 196 1.20 -40.28 12.46
N ARG A 197 1.14 -38.94 12.51
CA ARG A 197 0.33 -38.14 11.60
C ARG A 197 0.84 -38.24 10.16
N ILE A 198 2.15 -38.26 9.98
CA ILE A 198 2.80 -38.42 8.67
C ILE A 198 2.52 -39.81 8.12
N GLN A 199 2.67 -40.87 8.94
CA GLN A 199 2.36 -42.24 8.53
C GLN A 199 0.90 -42.41 8.12
N LEU A 200 -0.03 -41.81 8.87
CA LEU A 200 -1.45 -41.84 8.52
C LEU A 200 -1.73 -41.13 7.19
N ALA A 201 -1.09 -39.97 6.94
CA ALA A 201 -1.23 -39.24 5.68
C ALA A 201 -0.68 -40.04 4.50
N LEU A 202 0.46 -40.73 4.68
CA LEU A 202 1.08 -41.59 3.69
C LEU A 202 0.20 -42.81 3.35
N ARG A 203 -0.43 -43.44 4.36
CA ARG A 203 -1.40 -44.54 4.15
C ARG A 203 -2.61 -44.08 3.35
N LYS A 204 -3.22 -42.96 3.74
CA LYS A 204 -4.36 -42.37 3.01
C LYS A 204 -4.00 -42.01 1.55
N GLY A 205 -2.78 -41.52 1.31
CA GLY A 205 -2.31 -41.22 -0.04
C GLY A 205 -2.13 -42.47 -0.90
N SER A 206 -1.65 -43.57 -0.31
CA SER A 206 -1.49 -44.87 -0.96
C SER A 206 -2.85 -45.49 -1.31
N GLU A 207 -3.81 -45.45 -0.37
CA GLU A 207 -5.19 -45.91 -0.57
C GLU A 207 -5.90 -45.14 -1.70
N ALA A 208 -5.81 -43.81 -1.68
CA ALA A 208 -6.46 -42.96 -2.68
C ALA A 208 -5.87 -43.12 -4.10
N SER A 209 -4.61 -43.56 -4.21
CA SER A 209 -3.94 -43.77 -5.50
C SER A 209 -4.24 -45.14 -6.13
N GLY A 210 -5.14 -45.94 -5.52
CA GLY A 210 -5.46 -47.30 -5.99
C GLY A 210 -4.33 -48.32 -5.78
N GLY A 211 -3.27 -47.91 -5.10
CA GLY A 211 -2.05 -48.70 -4.90
C GLY A 211 -2.08 -49.47 -3.58
N GLY A 212 -3.06 -50.36 -3.39
CA GLY A 212 -3.13 -51.21 -2.20
C GLY A 212 -1.94 -52.18 -2.05
N THR A 213 -1.08 -52.30 -3.06
CA THR A 213 0.07 -53.23 -3.09
C THR A 213 1.42 -52.59 -2.76
N VAL A 214 1.54 -51.25 -2.79
CA VAL A 214 2.80 -50.56 -2.49
C VAL A 214 2.61 -49.65 -1.28
N SER A 215 2.98 -50.17 -0.11
CA SER A 215 3.00 -49.39 1.13
C SER A 215 4.12 -48.35 1.06
N SER A 216 3.77 -47.08 1.28
CA SER A 216 4.76 -46.04 1.56
C SER A 216 5.46 -46.35 2.89
N VAL A 217 6.77 -46.59 2.84
CA VAL A 217 7.58 -46.95 4.00
C VAL A 217 8.26 -45.69 4.54
N LEU A 218 8.07 -45.41 5.83
CA LEU A 218 8.80 -44.38 6.55
C LEU A 218 9.85 -45.06 7.43
N ASN A 219 11.13 -44.87 7.11
CA ASN A 219 12.24 -45.40 7.92
C ASN A 219 12.90 -44.27 8.72
N ARG A 220 13.16 -44.51 10.01
CA ARG A 220 13.89 -43.56 10.85
C ARG A 220 15.39 -43.78 10.67
N MET A 221 16.06 -42.76 10.17
CA MET A 221 17.52 -42.78 9.99
C MET A 221 18.22 -42.07 11.15
N ILE A 222 19.40 -42.57 11.50
CA ILE A 222 20.31 -41.92 12.45
C ILE A 222 21.36 -41.21 11.61
N THR A 223 21.46 -39.89 11.75
CA THR A 223 22.44 -39.07 11.06
C THR A 223 23.25 -38.24 12.07
N ARG A 224 24.44 -37.80 11.65
CA ARG A 224 25.29 -36.87 12.40
C ARG A 224 25.08 -35.41 11.96
N GLU A 225 24.26 -35.17 10.95
CA GLU A 225 23.92 -33.83 10.49
C GLU A 225 23.10 -33.08 11.55
N GLN A 226 23.29 -31.77 11.61
CA GLN A 226 22.55 -30.92 12.53
C GLN A 226 21.10 -30.75 12.05
N PRO A 227 20.10 -31.22 12.82
CA PRO A 227 18.70 -31.05 12.46
C PRO A 227 18.27 -29.57 12.57
N PRO A 228 17.26 -29.16 11.79
CA PRO A 228 16.70 -27.81 11.89
C PRO A 228 15.93 -27.61 13.21
N THR A 229 15.96 -26.38 13.71
CA THR A 229 15.20 -25.97 14.90
C THR A 229 13.75 -25.66 14.51
N HIS A 230 12.80 -26.21 15.28
CA HIS A 230 11.37 -25.97 15.08
C HIS A 230 10.71 -25.56 16.39
N HIS A 231 10.06 -24.40 16.40
CA HIS A 231 9.27 -23.90 17.53
C HIS A 231 7.77 -24.03 17.23
N LYS A 232 7.00 -24.58 18.18
CA LYS A 232 5.54 -24.60 18.09
C LYS A 232 5.00 -23.21 18.46
N LEU A 233 4.56 -22.46 17.45
CA LEU A 233 4.09 -21.09 17.62
C LEU A 233 2.57 -21.02 17.56
N ASN A 234 2.03 -20.16 18.41
CA ASN A 234 0.65 -19.72 18.35
C ASN A 234 0.58 -18.35 17.70
N LYS A 235 -0.63 -17.94 17.33
CA LYS A 235 -0.92 -16.62 16.77
C LYS A 235 -0.37 -15.45 17.62
N PHE A 236 -0.31 -15.63 18.94
CA PHE A 236 0.23 -14.66 19.89
C PHE A 236 1.77 -14.64 19.89
N THR A 237 2.41 -15.81 19.96
CA THR A 237 3.86 -15.93 20.10
C THR A 237 4.62 -15.76 18.79
N GLN A 238 3.96 -15.90 17.64
CA GLN A 238 4.59 -15.77 16.32
C GLN A 238 5.28 -14.41 16.11
N GLY A 239 4.66 -13.31 16.56
CA GLY A 239 5.25 -11.98 16.44
C GLY A 239 6.54 -11.85 17.24
N PHE A 240 6.56 -12.35 18.48
CA PHE A 240 7.74 -12.34 19.34
C PHE A 240 8.86 -13.24 18.82
N GLN A 241 8.50 -14.43 18.30
CA GLN A 241 9.49 -15.33 17.71
C GLN A 241 10.15 -14.70 16.50
N ASN A 242 9.40 -14.03 15.62
CA ASN A 242 9.98 -13.38 14.45
C ASN A 242 11.01 -12.29 14.83
N ILE A 243 10.84 -11.61 15.97
CA ILE A 243 11.82 -10.64 16.48
C ILE A 243 13.09 -11.34 16.95
N VAL A 244 12.96 -12.46 17.66
CA VAL A 244 14.09 -13.27 18.10
C VAL A 244 14.85 -13.85 16.90
N ASP A 245 14.13 -14.47 15.96
CA ASP A 245 14.69 -15.09 14.76
C ASP A 245 15.36 -14.07 13.82
N ALA A 246 14.93 -12.80 13.87
CA ALA A 246 15.57 -11.73 13.11
C ALA A 246 16.98 -11.40 13.60
N TYR A 247 17.30 -11.68 14.87
CA TYR A 247 18.66 -11.58 15.38
C TYR A 247 19.48 -12.81 15.00
N GLY A 248 18.88 -14.00 15.12
CA GLY A 248 19.49 -15.26 14.72
C GLY A 248 18.60 -16.45 15.07
N VAL A 249 18.72 -17.52 14.28
CA VAL A 249 17.99 -18.77 14.54
C VAL A 249 18.75 -19.57 15.61
N ALA A 250 18.04 -20.00 16.65
CA ALA A 250 18.60 -20.79 17.74
C ALA A 250 19.11 -22.16 17.25
N THR A 251 20.16 -22.67 17.90
CA THR A 251 20.72 -23.99 17.60
C THR A 251 19.80 -25.12 18.08
N TYR A 252 20.03 -26.34 17.60
CA TYR A 252 19.15 -27.46 17.91
C TYR A 252 19.15 -27.80 19.40
N ARG A 253 17.96 -27.79 20.01
CA ARG A 253 17.70 -28.01 21.44
C ARG A 253 18.29 -26.94 22.38
N GLU A 254 18.65 -25.78 21.86
CA GLU A 254 18.95 -24.61 22.68
C GLU A 254 17.67 -24.04 23.30
N ILE A 255 17.80 -23.43 24.49
CA ILE A 255 16.71 -22.69 25.12
C ILE A 255 16.30 -21.52 24.22
N ASN A 256 15.02 -21.53 23.84
CA ASN A 256 14.44 -20.42 23.11
C ASN A 256 14.26 -19.20 24.06
N PRO A 257 14.80 -18.01 23.75
CA PRO A 257 14.61 -16.82 24.59
C PRO A 257 13.20 -16.21 24.47
N MET A 258 12.41 -16.57 23.46
CA MET A 258 11.10 -16.00 23.17
C MET A 258 10.13 -15.95 24.37
N PRO A 259 9.97 -17.00 25.20
CA PRO A 259 9.06 -16.96 26.35
C PRO A 259 9.43 -15.87 27.38
N PHE A 260 10.72 -15.55 27.51
CA PHE A 260 11.18 -14.49 28.40
C PHE A 260 10.99 -13.12 27.76
N VAL A 261 11.37 -12.99 26.48
CA VAL A 261 11.21 -11.78 25.66
C VAL A 261 9.75 -11.33 25.62
N LEU A 262 8.80 -12.27 25.65
CA LEU A 262 7.36 -12.00 25.67
C LEU A 262 6.93 -10.99 26.75
N ILE A 263 7.56 -11.03 27.92
CA ILE A 263 7.28 -10.11 29.04
C ILE A 263 8.37 -9.06 29.18
N THR A 264 9.65 -9.46 29.11
CA THR A 264 10.76 -8.53 29.38
C THR A 264 10.87 -7.43 28.34
N PHE A 265 10.63 -7.72 27.05
CA PHE A 265 10.74 -6.71 25.99
C PHE A 265 9.67 -5.61 26.13
N PRO A 266 8.36 -5.92 26.25
CA PRO A 266 7.35 -4.89 26.51
C PRO A 266 7.55 -4.15 27.84
N PHE A 267 8.05 -4.82 28.87
CA PHE A 267 8.34 -4.20 30.16
C PHE A 267 9.48 -3.17 30.07
N LEU A 268 10.59 -3.52 29.42
CA LEU A 268 11.71 -2.59 29.23
C LEU A 268 11.30 -1.39 28.36
N PHE A 269 10.50 -1.64 27.32
CA PHE A 269 9.91 -0.55 26.53
C PHE A 269 9.08 0.39 27.42
N ALA A 270 8.25 -0.14 28.29
CA ALA A 270 7.42 0.65 29.19
C ALA A 270 8.23 1.48 30.20
N VAL A 271 9.35 0.96 30.70
CA VAL A 271 10.25 1.72 31.59
C VAL A 271 10.84 2.94 30.87
N MET A 272 11.10 2.84 29.57
CA MET A 272 11.62 3.94 28.74
C MET A 272 10.53 4.92 28.29
N PHE A 273 9.35 4.41 27.91
CA PHE A 273 8.24 5.21 27.37
C PHE A 273 7.29 5.75 28.46
N GLY A 274 7.45 5.31 29.71
CA GLY A 274 6.50 5.37 30.83
C GLY A 274 5.67 6.66 30.99
N ASP A 275 4.56 6.71 30.26
CA ASP A 275 3.49 7.69 30.38
C ASP A 275 2.16 6.94 30.28
N ALA A 276 1.27 7.16 31.25
CA ALA A 276 0.00 6.44 31.28
C ALA A 276 -0.98 6.96 30.22
N GLY A 277 -0.96 8.25 29.92
CA GLY A 277 -1.83 8.88 28.90
C GLY A 277 -1.49 8.38 27.50
N HIS A 278 -0.21 8.43 27.13
CA HIS A 278 0.25 7.87 25.85
C HIS A 278 0.07 6.35 25.80
N GLY A 279 0.30 5.64 26.92
CA GLY A 279 0.06 4.20 27.03
C GLY A 279 -1.39 3.81 26.74
N ILE A 280 -2.37 4.61 27.19
CA ILE A 280 -3.81 4.40 26.88
C ILE A 280 -4.06 4.52 25.38
N LEU A 281 -3.49 5.53 24.70
CA LEU A 281 -3.65 5.73 23.25
C LEU A 281 -3.07 4.55 22.46
N VAL A 282 -1.85 4.13 22.80
CA VAL A 282 -1.19 2.97 22.17
C VAL A 282 -2.00 1.69 22.40
N THR A 283 -2.50 1.48 23.62
CA THR A 283 -3.33 0.31 23.97
C THR A 283 -4.64 0.32 23.19
N ALA A 284 -5.31 1.49 23.07
CA ALA A 284 -6.56 1.62 22.32
C ALA A 284 -6.36 1.32 20.83
N PHE A 285 -5.27 1.82 20.23
CA PHE A 285 -4.91 1.52 18.85
C PHE A 285 -4.60 0.03 18.64
N ALA A 286 -3.83 -0.59 19.55
CA ALA A 286 -3.54 -2.01 19.49
C ALA A 286 -4.80 -2.88 19.66
N LEU A 287 -5.67 -2.52 20.60
CA LEU A 287 -6.93 -3.21 20.84
C LEU A 287 -7.84 -3.13 19.61
N TRP A 288 -7.93 -1.98 18.96
CA TRP A 288 -8.67 -1.83 17.70
C TRP A 288 -8.15 -2.78 16.60
N MET A 289 -6.83 -2.93 16.46
CA MET A 289 -6.23 -3.88 15.50
C MET A 289 -6.55 -5.35 15.84
N VAL A 290 -6.56 -5.70 17.13
CA VAL A 290 -6.87 -7.07 17.58
C VAL A 290 -8.36 -7.39 17.40
N LEU A 291 -9.27 -6.45 17.70
CA LEU A 291 -10.70 -6.65 17.56
C LEU A 291 -11.14 -6.76 16.09
N LYS A 292 -10.58 -5.95 15.19
CA LYS A 292 -10.93 -5.94 13.75
C LYS A 292 -10.00 -6.77 12.86
N GLU A 293 -9.38 -7.82 13.40
CA GLU A 293 -8.34 -8.58 12.71
C GLU A 293 -8.77 -9.13 11.34
N ARG A 294 -9.96 -9.73 11.24
CA ARG A 294 -10.43 -10.37 9.99
C ARG A 294 -10.62 -9.35 8.87
N SER A 295 -11.21 -8.20 9.19
CA SER A 295 -11.48 -7.14 8.20
C SER A 295 -10.18 -6.45 7.75
N LEU A 296 -9.26 -6.22 8.68
CA LEU A 296 -8.01 -5.51 8.40
C LEU A 296 -7.00 -6.34 7.59
N LYS A 297 -6.98 -7.67 7.80
CA LYS A 297 -6.06 -8.58 7.12
C LYS A 297 -6.23 -8.57 5.59
N ASP A 298 -7.46 -8.53 5.11
CA ASP A 298 -7.74 -8.61 3.67
C ASP A 298 -7.65 -7.25 2.98
N LYS A 299 -8.03 -6.18 3.69
CA LYS A 299 -8.14 -4.83 3.11
C LYS A 299 -6.78 -4.16 2.85
N TRP A 300 -5.76 -4.46 3.66
CA TRP A 300 -4.50 -3.71 3.66
C TRP A 300 -3.25 -4.55 3.39
N ARG A 301 -3.42 -5.74 2.79
CA ARG A 301 -2.33 -6.69 2.50
C ARG A 301 -1.20 -6.11 1.63
N ASN A 302 -1.48 -5.09 0.83
CA ASN A 302 -0.53 -4.54 -0.13
C ASN A 302 0.36 -3.42 0.45
N GLN A 303 0.13 -2.99 1.70
CA GLN A 303 0.94 -1.97 2.35
C GLN A 303 1.97 -2.62 3.29
N GLU A 304 3.25 -2.38 3.01
CA GLU A 304 4.36 -3.00 3.75
C GLU A 304 4.39 -2.56 5.21
N VAL A 305 4.32 -1.24 5.45
CA VAL A 305 4.30 -0.66 6.81
C VAL A 305 3.16 -1.25 7.62
N TRP A 306 1.95 -1.28 7.05
CA TRP A 306 0.79 -1.86 7.72
C TRP A 306 0.97 -3.33 8.06
N THR A 307 1.59 -4.11 7.17
CA THR A 307 1.84 -5.54 7.37
C THR A 307 2.77 -5.78 8.57
N ILE A 308 3.79 -4.94 8.75
CA ILE A 308 4.71 -5.02 9.90
C ILE A 308 3.96 -4.71 11.21
N PHE A 309 3.24 -3.58 11.27
CA PHE A 309 2.47 -3.20 12.47
C PHE A 309 1.41 -4.23 12.83
N PHE A 310 0.69 -4.76 11.83
CA PHE A 310 -0.34 -5.77 12.04
C PHE A 310 0.25 -7.12 12.51
N GLY A 311 1.44 -7.48 12.01
CA GLY A 311 2.21 -8.62 12.49
C GLY A 311 2.57 -8.50 13.97
N GLY A 312 2.92 -7.29 14.42
CA GLY A 312 3.29 -6.97 15.81
C GLY A 312 2.14 -6.58 16.74
N ARG A 313 0.86 -6.70 16.35
CA ARG A 313 -0.29 -6.15 17.10
C ARG A 313 -0.35 -6.57 18.59
N TYR A 314 0.03 -7.81 18.91
CA TYR A 314 0.06 -8.29 20.30
C TYR A 314 1.23 -7.73 21.11
N ILE A 315 2.33 -7.42 20.45
CA ILE A 315 3.50 -6.77 21.05
C ILE A 315 3.14 -5.34 21.42
N ILE A 316 2.50 -4.61 20.50
CA ILE A 316 2.02 -3.24 20.73
C ILE A 316 0.98 -3.20 21.86
N LEU A 317 0.09 -4.20 21.93
CA LEU A 317 -0.87 -4.32 23.02
C LEU A 317 -0.18 -4.45 24.38
N LEU A 318 0.80 -5.36 24.49
CA LEU A 318 1.55 -5.53 25.74
C LEU A 318 2.40 -4.29 26.08
N MET A 319 3.05 -3.67 25.10
CA MET A 319 3.81 -2.43 25.28
C MET A 319 2.92 -1.30 25.81
N GLY A 320 1.72 -1.14 25.28
CA GLY A 320 0.74 -0.18 25.77
C GLY A 320 0.32 -0.45 27.22
N LEU A 321 -0.05 -1.70 27.54
CA LEU A 321 -0.47 -2.09 28.89
C LEU A 321 0.64 -1.89 29.94
N PHE A 322 1.87 -2.31 29.62
CA PHE A 322 3.00 -2.08 30.52
C PHE A 322 3.35 -0.59 30.62
N SER A 323 3.17 0.21 29.55
CA SER A 323 3.36 1.66 29.62
C SER A 323 2.37 2.32 30.56
N ILE A 324 1.11 1.87 30.59
CA ILE A 324 0.12 2.36 31.56
C ILE A 324 0.60 2.06 32.99
N TYR A 325 1.05 0.83 33.24
CA TYR A 325 1.59 0.43 34.53
C TYR A 325 2.82 1.28 34.92
N ALA A 326 3.82 1.42 34.05
CA ALA A 326 5.01 2.22 34.32
C ALA A 326 4.69 3.71 34.49
N GLY A 327 3.77 4.26 33.70
CA GLY A 327 3.29 5.64 33.82
C GLY A 327 2.59 5.91 35.15
N LEU A 328 1.83 4.94 35.69
CA LEU A 328 1.26 5.04 37.03
C LEU A 328 2.33 4.99 38.13
N ILE A 329 3.38 4.17 37.97
CA ILE A 329 4.51 4.13 38.90
C ILE A 329 5.31 5.44 38.86
N TYR A 330 5.52 6.03 37.67
CA TYR A 330 6.11 7.36 37.56
C TYR A 330 5.16 8.50 37.94
N ASN A 331 3.87 8.20 38.09
CA ASN A 331 2.80 9.16 38.31
C ASN A 331 2.84 10.30 37.26
N ASP A 332 2.91 9.91 35.98
CA ASP A 332 2.95 10.82 34.84
C ASP A 332 1.85 10.47 33.81
N VAL A 333 0.94 11.41 33.60
CA VAL A 333 -0.15 11.35 32.62
C VAL A 333 -0.12 12.64 31.80
N PHE A 334 0.36 12.56 30.55
CA PHE A 334 0.52 13.75 29.70
C PHE A 334 1.30 14.89 30.37
N SER A 335 2.39 14.58 31.09
CA SER A 335 3.20 15.54 31.86
C SER A 335 2.47 16.14 33.08
N LYS A 336 1.45 15.46 33.60
CA LYS A 336 0.71 15.84 34.82
C LYS A 336 0.67 14.68 35.81
N SER A 337 0.81 14.99 37.10
CA SER A 337 0.71 14.00 38.17
C SER A 337 -0.72 13.87 38.68
N LEU A 338 -1.10 12.67 39.11
CA LEU A 338 -2.40 12.36 39.69
C LEU A 338 -2.29 12.27 41.21
N ASN A 339 -3.09 13.06 41.92
CA ASN A 339 -3.17 12.99 43.38
C ASN A 339 -4.29 12.04 43.82
N ILE A 340 -3.98 10.74 43.89
CA ILE A 340 -4.96 9.68 44.21
C ILE A 340 -5.04 9.43 45.72
N PHE A 341 -3.90 9.37 46.41
CA PHE A 341 -3.82 9.02 47.84
C PHE A 341 -3.61 10.21 48.78
N GLY A 342 -3.50 11.43 48.25
CA GLY A 342 -3.04 12.59 48.98
C GLY A 342 -1.50 12.66 49.03
N SER A 343 -0.96 13.86 48.85
CA SER A 343 0.49 14.10 48.99
C SER A 343 0.94 13.77 50.40
N SER A 344 2.08 13.08 50.51
CA SER A 344 2.75 12.82 51.79
C SER A 344 3.48 14.05 52.32
N TRP A 345 3.57 15.10 51.50
CA TRP A 345 4.08 16.43 51.83
C TRP A 345 2.95 17.41 52.05
N ARG A 346 3.04 18.19 53.13
CA ARG A 346 2.11 19.23 53.54
C ARG A 346 2.80 20.58 53.56
N VAL A 347 2.24 21.53 52.82
CA VAL A 347 2.67 22.93 52.83
C VAL A 347 2.08 23.58 54.07
N ARG A 348 2.91 23.92 55.06
CA ARG A 348 2.48 24.52 56.34
C ARG A 348 3.12 25.88 56.57
N PHE A 349 2.91 26.81 55.63
CA PHE A 349 3.36 28.20 55.74
C PHE A 349 2.16 29.11 55.98
N ASP A 350 2.40 30.24 56.66
CA ASP A 350 1.38 31.29 56.85
C ASP A 350 1.02 31.96 55.52
N ASP A 351 -0.25 32.37 55.36
CA ASP A 351 -0.75 33.07 54.17
C ASP A 351 0.06 34.32 53.81
N LYS A 352 0.67 34.99 54.81
CA LYS A 352 1.56 36.14 54.62
C LYS A 352 2.86 35.78 53.90
N THR A 353 3.34 34.55 54.07
CA THR A 353 4.57 34.04 53.43
C THR A 353 4.25 33.51 52.04
N LEU A 354 3.10 32.83 51.86
CA LEU A 354 2.63 32.42 50.53
C LEU A 354 2.29 33.62 49.63
N GLY A 355 1.78 34.71 50.19
CA GLY A 355 1.42 35.93 49.46
C GLY A 355 2.61 36.71 48.87
N LYS A 356 3.85 36.42 49.27
CA LYS A 356 5.05 37.07 48.73
C LYS A 356 5.51 36.52 47.38
N GLY A 357 4.96 35.37 46.95
CA GLY A 357 5.27 34.75 45.65
C GLY A 357 6.69 34.19 45.52
N GLU A 358 7.43 34.07 46.62
CA GLU A 358 8.77 33.48 46.65
C GLU A 358 8.69 31.94 46.65
N ALA A 359 9.65 31.28 45.98
CA ALA A 359 9.74 29.82 45.99
C ALA A 359 10.01 29.32 47.42
N VAL A 360 9.17 28.41 47.91
CA VAL A 360 9.25 27.95 49.30
C VAL A 360 9.89 26.56 49.36
N THR A 361 10.92 26.41 50.20
CA THR A 361 11.59 25.14 50.43
C THR A 361 10.84 24.32 51.47
N LEU A 362 10.42 23.11 51.08
CA LEU A 362 9.83 22.14 52.02
C LEU A 362 10.95 21.34 52.69
N GLU A 363 11.07 21.48 54.01
CA GLU A 363 12.05 20.73 54.78
C GLU A 363 11.41 19.48 55.42
N PRO A 364 12.06 18.32 55.40
CA PRO A 364 11.59 17.14 56.11
C PRO A 364 11.74 17.26 57.63
N THR A 365 12.54 18.22 58.12
CA THR A 365 12.77 18.50 59.54
C THR A 365 11.64 19.33 60.15
N PRO A 366 11.38 19.21 61.47
CA PRO A 366 10.35 19.99 62.13
C PRO A 366 10.72 21.49 62.11
N TYR A 367 9.89 22.32 61.48
CA TYR A 367 10.06 23.77 61.45
C TYR A 367 9.17 24.42 62.53
N PRO A 368 9.62 25.51 63.20
CA PRO A 368 8.77 26.26 64.13
C PRO A 368 7.61 26.92 63.38
N TYR A 369 6.38 26.46 63.64
CA TYR A 369 5.17 27.05 63.08
C TYR A 369 4.69 28.17 63.99
N ASN A 370 4.93 29.40 63.55
CA ASN A 370 4.60 30.67 64.22
C ASN A 370 5.33 30.84 65.56
N ASP A 371 5.22 32.02 66.18
CA ASP A 371 5.91 32.43 67.43
C ASP A 371 5.52 31.59 68.68
N THR A 372 4.92 30.42 68.46
CA THR A 372 4.58 29.41 69.46
C THR A 372 5.45 28.18 69.23
N ARG A 373 5.92 27.52 70.29
CA ARG A 373 6.79 26.32 70.25
C ARG A 373 6.10 25.06 69.71
N THR A 374 5.35 25.18 68.61
CA THR A 374 4.64 24.09 67.95
C THR A 374 5.44 23.66 66.72
N TYR A 375 6.21 22.59 66.84
CA TYR A 375 6.94 22.01 65.72
C TYR A 375 5.98 21.24 64.82
N GLN A 376 5.87 21.64 63.56
CA GLN A 376 5.04 20.93 62.60
C GLN A 376 5.92 20.27 61.52
N GLN A 377 5.74 18.97 61.33
CA GLN A 377 6.42 18.23 60.26
C GLN A 377 5.72 18.48 58.92
N MET A 378 6.48 18.96 57.93
CA MET A 378 6.01 19.15 56.55
C MET A 378 5.95 17.83 55.77
N TYR A 379 6.80 16.87 56.12
CA TYR A 379 6.71 15.49 55.63
C TYR A 379 5.93 14.62 56.63
N SER A 380 4.99 13.82 56.13
CA SER A 380 4.15 12.94 56.96
C SER A 380 4.89 11.75 57.58
N GLY A 381 6.14 11.48 57.17
CA GLY A 381 6.94 10.37 57.66
C GLY A 381 6.76 9.07 56.87
N THR A 382 5.73 8.99 56.02
CA THR A 382 5.43 7.81 55.19
C THR A 382 5.55 8.13 53.71
N PRO A 383 6.17 7.26 52.89
CA PRO A 383 6.25 7.46 51.45
C PRO A 383 4.87 7.32 50.79
N TYR A 384 4.73 7.91 49.60
CA TYR A 384 3.50 7.77 48.80
C TYR A 384 3.24 6.29 48.47
N PRO A 385 2.01 5.76 48.68
CA PRO A 385 1.76 4.33 48.64
C PRO A 385 2.09 3.63 47.31
N ILE A 386 1.86 4.29 46.17
CA ILE A 386 2.11 3.72 44.84
C ILE A 386 2.70 4.80 43.93
N GLY A 387 3.94 4.57 43.48
CA GLY A 387 4.62 5.46 42.54
C GLY A 387 5.23 6.71 43.18
N MET A 388 5.37 7.78 42.40
CA MET A 388 5.97 9.04 42.87
C MET A 388 4.91 10.00 43.44
N ASP A 389 5.27 10.69 44.52
CA ASP A 389 4.40 11.71 45.14
C ASP A 389 4.11 12.86 44.13
N PRO A 390 2.84 13.24 43.94
CA PRO A 390 2.45 14.33 43.04
C PRO A 390 3.18 15.66 43.28
N ILE A 391 3.61 15.93 44.52
CA ILE A 391 4.28 17.19 44.89
C ILE A 391 5.56 17.44 44.08
N TRP A 392 6.26 16.37 43.68
CA TRP A 392 7.50 16.47 42.90
C TRP A 392 7.27 17.09 41.53
N GLN A 393 6.04 17.03 40.98
CA GLN A 393 5.72 17.69 39.72
C GLN A 393 5.74 19.23 39.83
N LEU A 394 5.45 19.76 41.02
CA LEU A 394 5.43 21.19 41.31
C LEU A 394 6.78 21.72 41.77
N SER A 395 7.70 20.84 42.16
CA SER A 395 9.02 21.20 42.68
C SER A 395 10.00 21.64 41.60
N GLU A 396 10.85 22.64 41.90
CA GLU A 396 11.93 23.07 41.00
C GLU A 396 13.05 22.01 40.90
N ASN A 397 13.30 21.26 41.97
CA ASN A 397 14.33 20.23 42.04
C ASN A 397 13.87 18.85 41.54
N LYS A 398 12.73 18.76 40.86
CA LYS A 398 12.17 17.54 40.25
C LYS A 398 13.21 16.74 39.47
N ILE A 399 13.97 17.42 38.61
CA ILE A 399 14.87 16.78 37.65
C ILE A 399 15.99 16.02 38.41
N THR A 400 16.55 16.64 39.44
CA THR A 400 17.61 16.04 40.25
C THR A 400 17.11 14.78 40.98
N PHE A 401 15.91 14.84 41.56
CA PHE A 401 15.30 13.70 42.25
C PHE A 401 14.93 12.56 41.29
N THR A 402 14.19 12.89 40.23
CA THR A 402 13.70 11.89 39.26
C THR A 402 14.83 11.22 38.49
N ASN A 403 15.88 11.96 38.10
CA ASN A 403 17.05 11.39 37.45
C ASN A 403 17.82 10.42 38.38
N SER A 404 17.99 10.77 39.65
CA SER A 404 18.66 9.89 40.62
C SER A 404 17.94 8.55 40.77
N ILE A 405 16.60 8.57 40.86
CA ILE A 405 15.77 7.36 40.92
C ILE A 405 15.88 6.56 39.62
N LYS A 406 15.67 7.20 38.46
CA LYS A 406 15.69 6.53 37.16
C LYS A 406 17.03 5.86 36.87
N MET A 407 18.15 6.53 37.19
CA MET A 407 19.49 5.96 37.00
C MET A 407 19.71 4.72 37.87
N LYS A 408 19.37 4.78 39.17
CA LYS A 408 19.52 3.63 40.08
C LYS A 408 18.62 2.47 39.66
N PHE A 409 17.39 2.76 39.27
CA PHE A 409 16.43 1.76 38.80
C PHE A 409 16.90 1.05 37.52
N ALA A 410 17.43 1.81 36.54
CA ALA A 410 17.97 1.26 35.30
C ALA A 410 19.14 0.29 35.55
N ILE A 411 20.06 0.64 36.46
CA ILE A 411 21.18 -0.23 36.83
C ILE A 411 20.68 -1.53 37.46
N ILE A 412 19.72 -1.46 38.40
CA ILE A 412 19.16 -2.65 39.07
C ILE A 412 18.52 -3.59 38.05
N ILE A 413 17.68 -3.07 37.16
CA ILE A 413 17.05 -3.89 36.11
C ILE A 413 18.09 -4.51 35.19
N GLY A 414 19.09 -3.72 34.74
CA GLY A 414 20.13 -4.20 33.85
C GLY A 414 20.93 -5.36 34.44
N ILE A 415 21.33 -5.26 35.71
CA ILE A 415 22.07 -6.33 36.40
C ILE A 415 21.20 -7.60 36.55
N ILE A 416 19.92 -7.46 36.93
CA ILE A 416 19.02 -8.59 37.07
C ILE A 416 18.81 -9.29 35.72
N GLN A 417 18.58 -8.53 34.64
CA GLN A 417 18.38 -9.07 33.30
C GLN A 417 19.62 -9.81 32.78
N MET A 418 20.81 -9.23 32.93
CA MET A 418 22.06 -9.87 32.50
C MET A 418 22.37 -11.12 33.32
N SER A 419 22.18 -11.06 34.65
CA SER A 419 22.37 -12.21 35.54
C SER A 419 21.43 -13.36 35.16
N PHE A 420 20.17 -13.06 34.84
CA PHE A 420 19.22 -14.04 34.33
C PHE A 420 19.68 -14.72 33.03
N GLY A 421 20.24 -13.95 32.09
CA GLY A 421 20.82 -14.50 30.86
C GLY A 421 21.96 -15.49 31.12
N VAL A 422 22.83 -15.20 32.09
CA VAL A 422 23.93 -16.10 32.49
C VAL A 422 23.39 -17.41 33.09
N PHE A 423 22.31 -17.36 33.88
CA PHE A 423 21.67 -18.58 34.40
C PHE A 423 21.07 -19.46 33.29
N LEU A 424 20.53 -18.87 32.22
CA LEU A 424 20.05 -19.64 31.07
C LEU A 424 21.19 -20.32 30.31
N SER A 425 22.36 -19.69 30.24
CA SER A 425 23.56 -20.31 29.68
C SER A 425 23.96 -21.58 30.45
N LEU A 426 23.91 -21.53 31.79
CA LEU A 426 24.15 -22.72 32.61
C LEU A 426 23.19 -23.87 32.28
N TRP A 427 21.90 -23.56 32.05
CA TRP A 427 20.90 -24.58 31.71
C TRP A 427 21.09 -25.18 30.31
N ASN A 428 21.72 -24.45 29.37
CA ASN A 428 22.09 -25.03 28.08
C ASN A 428 23.27 -26.03 28.19
N HIS A 429 24.12 -25.87 29.21
CA HIS A 429 25.28 -26.74 29.44
C HIS A 429 24.98 -27.97 30.30
N LEU A 430 23.97 -27.89 31.17
CA LEU A 430 23.42 -29.00 31.95
C LEU A 430 22.54 -29.90 31.07
#